data_AF-A0AAD9KA03-F1
#
_entry.id   AF-A0AAD9KA03-F1
#
_cell.length_a   1.000
_cell.length_b   1.000
_cell.length_c   1.000
_cell.angle_alpha   90.00
_cell.angle_beta   90.00
_cell.angle_gamma   90.00
#
_symmetry.space_group_name_H-M   'P 1'
#
loop_
_entity.id
_entity.type
_entity.pdbx_description
1 polymer ?
#
loop_
_entity_poly.entity_id
_entity_poly.type
_entity_poly.pdbx_seq_one_letter_code
_entity_poly.pdbx_strand_id
1 'polypeptide(L)'
;MPPKDCVDIQRYGHNVSGVYEVYLDQARKFVNVYCDLESDNGGWLVFQRRQDGSVDFYRNWADYKAGFGDLTGEFWLGNDLLHAVTSQRHYTLRIDLEDFEGASRFAVYQNFAVSSESDNFRVSFGAYSGNAVETLSFHRVLEAGDRRQYTRVDVVFQAVFRRVSLNRLSVDCGTTPRRQSGESAGF
;
A
#
# COMPACT_ATOMS: atom_id res chain seq x y z
N MET A 1 7.90 11.31 19.51
CA MET A 1 8.33 11.42 18.10
C MET A 1 7.10 11.78 17.29
N PRO A 2 7.21 12.47 16.15
CA PRO A 2 6.06 12.64 15.27
C PRO A 2 5.61 11.29 14.70
N PRO A 3 4.31 11.07 14.45
CA PRO A 3 3.81 9.83 13.86
C PRO A 3 4.32 9.69 12.43
N LYS A 4 4.88 8.54 12.06
CA LYS A 4 5.45 8.32 10.71
C LYS A 4 4.47 7.69 9.73
N ASP A 5 3.41 7.07 10.25
CA ASP A 5 2.40 6.35 9.50
C ASP A 5 1.13 6.19 10.35
N CYS A 6 0.11 5.55 9.77
CA CYS A 6 -1.17 5.32 10.41
C CYS A 6 -1.13 4.33 11.57
N VAL A 7 -0.09 3.49 11.68
CA VAL A 7 0.11 2.62 12.84
C VAL A 7 0.56 3.46 14.04
N ASP A 8 1.48 4.40 13.83
CA ASP A 8 1.89 5.35 14.89
C ASP A 8 0.70 6.24 15.32
N ILE A 9 -0.13 6.70 14.37
CA ILE A 9 -1.39 7.43 14.67
C ILE A 9 -2.31 6.59 15.56
N GLN A 10 -2.54 5.33 15.21
CA GLN A 10 -3.40 4.44 15.98
C GLN A 10 -2.84 4.19 17.40
N ARG A 11 -1.53 4.01 17.51
CA ARG A 11 -0.83 3.85 18.81
C ARG A 11 -0.95 5.07 19.70
N TYR A 12 -1.15 6.26 19.13
CA TYR A 12 -1.39 7.49 19.89
C TYR A 12 -2.84 7.61 20.38
N GLY A 13 -3.67 6.59 20.16
CA GLY A 13 -5.02 6.49 20.70
C GLY A 13 -6.12 6.90 19.72
N HIS A 14 -5.76 7.23 18.48
CA HIS A 14 -6.75 7.50 17.44
C HIS A 14 -7.39 6.19 16.95
N ASN A 15 -8.70 6.17 16.81
CA ASN A 15 -9.48 4.99 16.43
C ASN A 15 -10.59 5.29 15.41
N VAL A 16 -10.61 6.50 14.85
CA VAL A 16 -11.58 6.92 13.83
C VAL A 16 -10.84 7.12 12.51
N SER A 17 -11.32 6.50 11.43
CA SER A 17 -10.71 6.68 10.11
C SER A 17 -10.84 8.13 9.63
N GLY A 18 -9.83 8.63 8.91
CA GLY A 18 -9.84 10.01 8.45
C GLY A 18 -8.49 10.48 7.92
N VAL A 19 -8.38 11.78 7.66
CA VAL A 19 -7.13 12.41 7.23
C VAL A 19 -6.30 12.79 8.44
N TYR A 20 -5.06 12.33 8.46
CA TYR A 20 -4.09 12.60 9.52
C TYR A 20 -2.78 13.10 8.94
N GLU A 21 -2.04 13.83 9.75
CA GLU A 21 -0.72 14.33 9.40
C GLU A 21 0.36 13.34 9.89
N VAL A 22 1.26 12.94 8.98
CA VAL A 22 2.40 12.07 9.28
C VAL A 22 3.70 12.73 8.85
N TYR A 23 4.78 12.45 9.55
CA TYR A 23 6.11 12.98 9.26
C TYR A 23 6.91 11.99 8.41
N LEU A 24 7.40 12.44 7.26
CA LEU A 24 8.24 11.65 6.35
C LEU A 24 9.71 12.02 6.54
N ASP A 25 10.52 11.08 7.03
CA ASP A 25 11.94 11.34 7.33
C ASP A 25 12.74 11.79 6.10
N GLN A 26 12.59 11.09 4.97
CA GLN A 26 13.32 11.37 3.74
C GLN A 26 12.97 12.75 3.16
N ALA A 27 11.70 13.14 3.24
CA ALA A 27 11.21 14.42 2.73
C ALA A 27 11.31 15.55 3.77
N ARG A 28 11.65 15.22 5.03
CA ARG A 28 11.76 16.13 6.18
C ARG A 28 10.56 17.07 6.32
N LYS A 29 9.36 16.54 6.08
CA LYS A 29 8.12 17.32 6.08
C LYS A 29 6.96 16.49 6.60
N PHE A 30 5.96 17.20 7.10
CA PHE A 30 4.65 16.65 7.37
C PHE A 30 3.80 16.59 6.09
N VAL A 31 3.00 15.53 5.96
CA VAL A 31 2.06 15.35 4.86
C VAL A 31 0.75 14.78 5.37
N ASN A 32 -0.33 15.11 4.68
CA ASN A 32 -1.64 14.53 4.95
C ASN A 32 -1.79 13.18 4.24
N VAL A 33 -2.29 12.19 4.97
CA VAL A 33 -2.62 10.85 4.46
C VAL A 33 -3.97 10.43 5.02
N TYR A 34 -4.68 9.57 4.30
CA TYR A 34 -5.87 8.95 4.86
C TYR A 34 -5.48 7.69 5.64
N CYS A 35 -5.85 7.65 6.92
CA CYS A 35 -5.71 6.49 7.77
C CYS A 35 -7.05 5.77 7.92
N ASP A 36 -7.07 4.49 7.60
CA ASP A 36 -8.13 3.58 7.99
C ASP A 36 -7.72 2.89 9.30
N LEU A 37 -8.42 3.26 10.36
CA LEU A 37 -8.12 2.86 11.73
C LEU A 37 -9.13 1.84 12.27
N GLU A 38 -10.09 1.43 11.46
CA GLU A 38 -11.24 0.62 11.87
C GLU A 38 -11.24 -0.75 11.17
N SER A 39 -10.83 -0.82 9.91
CA SER A 39 -10.83 -2.07 9.14
C SER A 39 -9.66 -2.97 9.54
N ASP A 40 -9.92 -4.26 9.77
CA ASP A 40 -8.89 -5.29 9.99
C ASP A 40 -7.81 -4.89 11.02
N ASN A 41 -8.27 -4.45 12.21
CA ASN A 41 -7.47 -3.91 13.31
C ASN A 41 -6.82 -2.53 13.04
N GLY A 42 -7.12 -1.89 11.92
CA GLY A 42 -6.69 -0.53 11.59
C GLY A 42 -5.19 -0.37 11.33
N GLY A 43 -4.74 0.88 11.39
CA GLY A 43 -3.33 1.23 11.14
C GLY A 43 -2.96 1.27 9.65
N TRP A 44 -3.96 1.32 8.77
CA TRP A 44 -3.75 1.28 7.33
C TRP A 44 -3.62 2.69 6.76
N LEU A 45 -2.52 2.95 6.06
CA LEU A 45 -2.36 4.14 5.22
C LEU A 45 -2.93 3.85 3.84
N VAL A 46 -3.98 4.57 3.44
CA VAL A 46 -4.59 4.44 2.12
C VAL A 46 -3.81 5.31 1.15
N PHE A 47 -3.29 4.73 0.07
CA PHE A 47 -2.56 5.48 -0.97
C PHE A 47 -3.29 5.54 -2.31
N GLN A 48 -4.33 4.72 -2.48
CA GLN A 48 -5.24 4.80 -3.61
C GLN A 48 -6.63 4.36 -3.16
N ARG A 49 -7.65 5.09 -3.63
CA ARG A 49 -9.07 4.70 -3.50
C ARG A 49 -9.81 4.93 -4.80
N ARG A 50 -10.66 3.96 -5.20
CA ARG A 50 -11.73 4.13 -6.19
C ARG A 50 -13.06 3.74 -5.53
N GLN A 51 -14.15 4.34 -5.94
CA GLN A 51 -15.45 4.01 -5.36
C GLN A 51 -16.61 4.42 -6.28
N ASP A 52 -16.45 5.47 -7.07
CA ASP A 52 -17.55 6.11 -7.80
C ASP A 52 -17.18 6.63 -9.19
N GLY A 53 -15.89 6.58 -9.57
CA GLY A 53 -15.40 7.10 -10.84
C GLY A 53 -15.38 8.63 -10.94
N SER A 54 -15.49 9.35 -9.82
CA SER A 54 -15.47 10.82 -9.77
C SER A 54 -14.14 11.43 -10.18
N VAL A 55 -13.04 10.66 -10.12
CA VAL A 55 -11.71 11.13 -10.48
C VAL A 55 -11.19 10.36 -11.69
N ASP A 56 -10.69 11.11 -12.67
CA ASP A 56 -10.00 10.53 -13.83
C ASP A 56 -8.60 10.03 -13.43
N PHE A 57 -8.34 8.76 -13.68
CA PHE A 57 -7.03 8.10 -13.46
C PHE A 57 -6.25 7.95 -14.77
N TYR A 58 -6.78 8.39 -15.92
CA TYR A 58 -6.02 8.46 -17.17
C TYR A 58 -5.14 9.72 -17.18
N ARG A 59 -4.10 9.69 -16.35
CA ARG A 59 -3.22 10.84 -16.07
C ARG A 59 -1.79 10.61 -16.56
N ASN A 60 -1.05 11.71 -16.71
CA ASN A 60 0.34 11.67 -17.16
C ASN A 60 1.32 11.33 -16.02
N TRP A 61 2.61 11.18 -16.35
CA TRP A 61 3.66 10.88 -15.37
C TRP A 61 3.72 11.89 -14.22
N ALA A 62 3.66 13.19 -14.52
CA ALA A 62 3.81 14.24 -13.53
C ALA A 62 2.66 14.21 -12.50
N ASP A 63 1.44 13.94 -12.96
CA ASP A 63 0.27 13.77 -12.09
C ASP A 63 0.44 12.55 -11.17
N TYR A 64 0.88 11.40 -11.69
CA TYR A 64 1.13 10.21 -10.87
C TYR A 64 2.28 10.38 -9.89
N LYS A 65 3.30 11.15 -10.26
CA LYS A 65 4.40 11.52 -9.37
C LYS A 65 3.91 12.38 -8.20
N ALA A 66 3.12 13.41 -8.49
CA ALA A 66 2.65 14.39 -7.51
C ALA A 66 1.47 13.88 -6.67
N GLY A 67 0.60 13.05 -7.23
CA GLY A 67 -0.68 12.68 -6.64
C GLY A 67 -1.85 13.54 -7.17
N PHE A 68 -3.06 13.00 -7.08
CA PHE A 68 -4.28 13.65 -7.54
C PHE A 68 -5.53 13.10 -6.83
N GLY A 69 -6.64 13.83 -6.90
CA GLY A 69 -7.91 13.47 -6.26
C GLY A 69 -8.05 14.02 -4.84
N ASP A 70 -8.94 13.43 -4.06
CA ASP A 70 -9.27 13.84 -2.68
C ASP A 70 -9.05 12.67 -1.72
N LEU A 71 -8.28 12.88 -0.65
CA LEU A 71 -8.00 11.85 0.36
C LEU A 71 -9.27 11.26 1.00
N THR A 72 -10.38 11.99 0.99
CA THR A 72 -11.69 11.56 1.50
C THR A 72 -12.58 10.90 0.44
N GLY A 73 -12.18 10.94 -0.83
CA GLY A 73 -12.87 10.34 -1.98
C GLY A 73 -11.95 9.45 -2.81
N GLU A 74 -12.03 9.55 -4.14
CA GLU A 74 -11.08 8.88 -5.03
C GLU A 74 -9.76 9.66 -5.13
N PHE A 75 -8.64 8.97 -5.01
CA PHE A 75 -7.33 9.61 -5.12
C PHE A 75 -6.20 8.64 -5.44
N TRP A 76 -5.08 9.23 -5.87
CA TRP A 76 -3.75 8.64 -5.89
C TRP A 76 -2.82 9.51 -5.04
N LEU A 77 -2.15 8.92 -4.04
CA LEU A 77 -1.31 9.66 -3.10
C LEU A 77 -0.12 10.36 -3.75
N GLY A 78 0.38 9.81 -4.86
CA GLY A 78 1.59 10.29 -5.54
C GLY A 78 2.80 9.40 -5.28
N ASN A 79 3.55 9.10 -6.34
CA ASN A 79 4.68 8.18 -6.29
C ASN A 79 5.81 8.71 -5.40
N ASP A 80 6.02 10.03 -5.35
CA ASP A 80 7.05 10.63 -4.47
C ASP A 80 6.73 10.37 -3.00
N LEU A 81 5.47 10.56 -2.61
CA LEU A 81 5.03 10.30 -1.25
C LEU A 81 5.05 8.81 -0.94
N LEU A 82 4.63 7.97 -1.89
CA LEU A 82 4.63 6.52 -1.72
C LEU A 82 6.05 5.95 -1.57
N HIS A 83 7.02 6.43 -2.36
CA HIS A 83 8.43 6.12 -2.18
C HIS A 83 8.91 6.55 -0.79
N ALA A 84 8.61 7.78 -0.39
CA ALA A 84 9.04 8.31 0.89
C ALA A 84 8.45 7.54 2.08
N VAL A 85 7.15 7.19 2.03
CA VAL A 85 6.48 6.35 3.03
C VAL A 85 7.14 4.98 3.10
N THR A 86 7.23 4.28 1.96
CA THR A 86 7.75 2.90 1.93
C THR A 86 9.24 2.78 2.20
N SER A 87 9.97 3.90 2.22
CA SER A 87 11.38 3.97 2.62
C SER A 87 11.58 4.14 4.13
N GLN A 88 10.53 4.40 4.91
CA GLN A 88 10.68 4.61 6.36
C GLN A 88 10.84 3.31 7.15
N ARG A 89 10.14 2.25 6.73
CA ARG A 89 9.99 0.96 7.43
C ARG A 89 9.64 -0.16 6.43
N HIS A 90 9.51 -1.38 6.92
CA HIS A 90 8.93 -2.48 6.13
C HIS A 90 7.40 -2.37 6.13
N TYR A 91 6.83 -2.29 4.93
CA TYR A 91 5.39 -2.23 4.75
C TYR A 91 4.88 -3.51 4.09
N THR A 92 3.65 -3.85 4.42
CA THR A 92 2.82 -4.85 3.77
C THR A 92 1.76 -4.12 2.98
N LEU A 93 1.64 -4.46 1.70
CA LEU A 93 0.58 -3.99 0.84
C LEU A 93 -0.64 -4.88 1.03
N ARG A 94 -1.81 -4.25 1.16
CA ARG A 94 -3.11 -4.89 1.05
C ARG A 94 -3.92 -4.23 -0.06
N ILE A 95 -4.52 -5.06 -0.89
CA ILE A 95 -5.44 -4.67 -1.96
C ILE A 95 -6.80 -5.25 -1.60
N ASP A 96 -7.79 -4.39 -1.44
CA ASP A 96 -9.18 -4.78 -1.21
C ASP A 96 -9.98 -4.56 -2.52
N LEU A 97 -10.51 -5.66 -3.05
CA LEU A 97 -11.27 -5.74 -4.29
C LEU A 97 -12.75 -5.95 -3.94
N GLU A 98 -13.63 -5.27 -4.66
CA GLU A 98 -15.07 -5.52 -4.61
C GLU A 98 -15.60 -5.53 -6.03
N ASP A 99 -16.38 -6.55 -6.39
CA ASP A 99 -17.07 -6.59 -7.68
C ASP A 99 -18.44 -5.91 -7.63
N PHE A 100 -19.06 -5.75 -8.80
CA PHE A 100 -20.37 -5.11 -8.92
C PHE A 100 -21.51 -5.88 -8.25
N GLU A 101 -21.27 -7.14 -7.86
CA GLU A 101 -22.23 -7.99 -7.15
C GLU A 101 -22.01 -7.94 -5.62
N GLY A 102 -21.05 -7.10 -5.16
CA GLY A 102 -20.72 -6.90 -3.76
C GLY A 102 -19.81 -7.98 -3.17
N ALA A 103 -19.22 -8.86 -4.00
CA ALA A 103 -18.30 -9.87 -3.50
C ALA A 103 -16.92 -9.25 -3.27
N SER A 104 -16.47 -9.25 -2.01
CA SER A 104 -15.15 -8.72 -1.65
C SER A 104 -14.07 -9.81 -1.68
N ARG A 105 -12.87 -9.45 -2.15
CA ARG A 105 -11.65 -10.25 -2.11
C ARG A 105 -10.49 -9.38 -1.68
N PHE A 106 -9.43 -9.99 -1.16
CA PHE A 106 -8.22 -9.27 -0.80
C PHE A 106 -6.95 -10.02 -1.23
N ALA A 107 -5.92 -9.23 -1.46
CA ALA A 107 -4.56 -9.67 -1.74
C ALA A 107 -3.60 -8.93 -0.81
N VAL A 108 -2.65 -9.66 -0.24
CA VAL A 108 -1.63 -9.14 0.67
C VAL A 108 -0.25 -9.49 0.12
N TYR A 109 0.64 -8.52 0.11
CA TYR A 109 2.03 -8.68 -0.31
C TYR A 109 2.97 -8.14 0.77
N GLN A 110 3.84 -9.00 1.29
CA GLN A 110 4.84 -8.61 2.29
C GLN A 110 5.94 -7.74 1.67
N ASN A 111 6.71 -7.02 2.48
CA ASN A 111 7.90 -6.26 2.04
C ASN A 111 7.67 -5.39 0.80
N PHE A 112 6.52 -4.73 0.74
CA PHE A 112 6.18 -3.80 -0.32
C PHE A 112 7.03 -2.54 -0.20
N ALA A 113 7.69 -2.17 -1.30
CA ALA A 113 8.43 -0.93 -1.40
C ALA A 113 8.37 -0.35 -2.81
N VAL A 114 8.47 0.97 -2.90
CA VAL A 114 8.55 1.71 -4.15
C VAL A 114 9.91 2.39 -4.22
N SER A 115 10.60 2.21 -5.33
CA SER A 115 11.94 2.78 -5.55
C SER A 115 11.85 4.27 -5.89
N SER A 116 13.00 4.96 -5.97
CA SER A 116 13.03 6.38 -6.31
C SER A 116 12.62 6.66 -7.77
N GLU A 117 12.41 7.94 -8.10
CA GLU A 117 12.15 8.37 -9.49
C GLU A 117 13.26 7.97 -10.45
N SER A 118 14.54 8.05 -10.03
CA SER A 118 15.68 7.64 -10.86
C SER A 118 15.66 6.15 -11.24
N ASP A 119 14.93 5.35 -10.47
CA ASP A 119 14.67 3.93 -10.69
C ASP A 119 13.21 3.69 -11.16
N ASN A 120 12.62 4.73 -11.73
CA ASN A 120 11.27 4.76 -12.31
C ASN A 120 10.14 4.35 -11.36
N PHE A 121 10.28 4.57 -10.06
CA PHE A 121 9.30 4.12 -9.06
C PHE A 121 8.98 2.62 -9.16
N ARG A 122 10.02 1.81 -9.43
CA ARG A 122 9.90 0.35 -9.50
C ARG A 122 9.33 -0.22 -8.20
N VAL A 123 8.34 -1.10 -8.33
CA VAL A 123 7.75 -1.81 -7.20
C VAL A 123 8.54 -3.07 -6.88
N SER A 124 8.79 -3.31 -5.60
CA SER A 124 9.24 -4.60 -5.07
C SER A 124 8.24 -5.10 -4.04
N PHE A 125 8.02 -6.42 -4.01
CA PHE A 125 7.19 -7.08 -3.02
C PHE A 125 7.66 -8.53 -2.80
N GLY A 126 7.44 -9.01 -1.59
CA GLY A 126 7.72 -10.35 -1.11
C GLY A 126 6.53 -11.30 -1.30
N ALA A 127 6.33 -12.18 -0.31
CA ALA A 127 5.35 -13.25 -0.38
C ALA A 127 3.92 -12.72 -0.51
N TYR A 128 3.14 -13.41 -1.34
CA TYR A 128 1.71 -13.20 -1.54
C TYR A 128 0.89 -14.04 -0.56
N SER A 129 -0.23 -13.50 -0.09
CA SER A 129 -1.33 -14.23 0.55
C SER A 129 -2.66 -13.55 0.25
N GLY A 130 -3.77 -14.26 0.40
CA GLY A 130 -5.11 -13.70 0.16
C GLY A 130 -6.04 -14.66 -0.55
N ASN A 131 -7.28 -14.21 -0.77
CA ASN A 131 -8.32 -14.98 -1.46
C ASN A 131 -8.65 -14.41 -2.86
N ALA A 132 -8.02 -13.31 -3.24
CA ALA A 132 -8.00 -12.83 -4.62
C ALA A 132 -7.15 -13.75 -5.51
N VAL A 133 -7.34 -13.66 -6.83
CA VAL A 133 -6.38 -14.24 -7.77
C VAL A 133 -5.10 -13.39 -7.72
N GLU A 134 -3.93 -14.03 -7.63
CA GLU A 134 -2.64 -13.33 -7.55
C GLU A 134 -2.34 -12.60 -8.87
N THR A 135 -2.72 -11.32 -9.00
CA THR A 135 -2.59 -10.54 -10.24
C THR A 135 -1.26 -9.81 -10.41
N LEU A 136 -0.52 -9.55 -9.31
CA LEU A 136 0.75 -8.83 -9.39
C LEU A 136 1.90 -9.70 -9.91
N SER A 137 1.89 -11.00 -9.63
CA SER A 137 2.87 -11.94 -10.17
C SER A 137 2.69 -12.15 -11.69
N PHE A 138 1.46 -12.09 -12.22
CA PHE A 138 1.22 -12.12 -13.68
C PHE A 138 1.83 -10.90 -14.39
N HIS A 139 1.86 -9.72 -13.75
CA HIS A 139 2.60 -8.57 -14.27
C HIS A 139 4.13 -8.76 -14.24
N ARG A 140 4.66 -9.72 -13.46
CA ARG A 140 6.08 -10.16 -13.61
C ARG A 140 6.30 -10.98 -14.88
N VAL A 141 5.26 -11.66 -15.39
CA VAL A 141 5.38 -12.70 -16.43
C VAL A 141 5.00 -12.20 -17.83
N LEU A 142 4.10 -11.23 -17.96
CA LEU A 142 3.69 -10.71 -19.28
C LEU A 142 4.76 -9.87 -20.01
N GLU A 143 5.91 -9.62 -19.39
CA GLU A 143 7.02 -8.87 -19.99
C GLU A 143 8.35 -9.67 -20.01
N ALA A 144 8.29 -11.00 -20.03
CA ALA A 144 9.48 -11.86 -20.11
C ALA A 144 10.25 -11.76 -21.47
N GLY A 145 9.88 -10.81 -22.34
CA GLY A 145 10.45 -10.62 -23.68
C GLY A 145 11.42 -9.43 -23.85
N ASP A 146 11.55 -8.51 -22.89
CA ASP A 146 12.44 -7.35 -23.05
C ASP A 146 13.30 -7.06 -21.81
N ARG A 147 14.60 -6.82 -22.02
CA ARG A 147 15.67 -6.84 -21.00
C ARG A 147 15.80 -5.51 -20.20
N ARG A 148 14.70 -4.80 -19.94
CA ARG A 148 14.67 -3.62 -19.05
C ARG A 148 13.41 -3.64 -18.17
N GLN A 149 13.50 -4.45 -17.13
CA GLN A 149 12.39 -4.89 -16.28
C GLN A 149 12.07 -3.86 -15.18
N TYR A 150 11.12 -2.96 -15.40
CA TYR A 150 10.67 -1.97 -14.40
C TYR A 150 9.15 -1.85 -14.43
N THR A 151 8.45 -2.67 -13.64
CA THR A 151 7.00 -2.47 -13.47
C THR A 151 6.80 -1.29 -12.53
N ARG A 152 6.48 -0.13 -13.11
CA ARG A 152 6.22 1.11 -12.37
C ARG A 152 4.96 0.97 -11.54
N VAL A 153 4.95 1.58 -10.34
CA VAL A 153 3.80 1.49 -9.42
C VAL A 153 2.51 2.02 -10.05
N ASP A 154 2.56 3.09 -10.83
CA ASP A 154 1.39 3.61 -11.53
C ASP A 154 0.90 2.65 -12.62
N VAL A 155 1.79 1.98 -13.35
CA VAL A 155 1.40 1.03 -14.42
C VAL A 155 0.73 -0.21 -13.82
N VAL A 156 1.31 -0.77 -12.75
CA VAL A 156 0.71 -1.91 -12.03
C VAL A 156 -0.68 -1.54 -11.54
N PHE A 157 -0.81 -0.39 -10.87
CA PHE A 157 -2.07 0.01 -10.27
C PHE A 157 -3.03 0.69 -11.28
N GLN A 158 -2.60 1.01 -12.50
CA GLN A 158 -3.51 1.36 -13.60
C GLN A 158 -4.09 0.11 -14.26
N ALA A 159 -3.23 -0.87 -14.59
CA ALA A 159 -3.63 -2.07 -15.31
C ALA A 159 -4.53 -3.00 -14.50
N VAL A 160 -4.32 -3.08 -13.18
CA VAL A 160 -5.15 -3.92 -12.30
C VAL A 160 -6.55 -3.32 -12.12
N PHE A 161 -6.77 -2.01 -12.33
CA PHE A 161 -7.92 -1.31 -11.74
C PHE A 161 -8.85 -0.61 -12.74
N ARG A 162 -9.69 -1.40 -13.40
CA ARG A 162 -11.02 -0.97 -13.89
C ARG A 162 -12.17 -1.26 -12.90
N ARG A 163 -11.93 -1.97 -11.78
CA ARG A 163 -12.95 -2.48 -10.85
C ARG A 163 -12.45 -2.70 -9.40
N VAL A 164 -11.72 -1.75 -8.81
CA VAL A 164 -11.12 -1.99 -7.47
C VAL A 164 -11.22 -0.78 -6.58
N SER A 165 -11.63 -1.01 -5.34
CA SER A 165 -12.11 0.05 -4.49
C SER A 165 -11.06 0.60 -3.53
N LEU A 166 -10.09 -0.17 -3.01
CA LEU A 166 -9.17 0.34 -1.99
C LEU A 166 -7.78 -0.33 -2.02
N ASN A 167 -6.72 0.47 -1.96
CA ASN A 167 -5.36 0.00 -1.68
C ASN A 167 -4.83 0.60 -0.38
N ARG A 168 -4.35 -0.28 0.50
CA ARG A 168 -3.93 0.02 1.87
C ARG A 168 -2.50 -0.45 2.10
N LEU A 169 -1.73 0.30 2.88
CA LEU A 169 -0.41 -0.09 3.37
C LEU A 169 -0.47 -0.25 4.88
N SER A 170 -0.04 -1.38 5.39
CA SER A 170 0.19 -1.61 6.83
C SER A 170 1.67 -1.80 7.09
N VAL A 171 2.12 -1.50 8.30
CA VAL A 171 3.47 -1.83 8.76
C VAL A 171 3.44 -3.22 9.38
N ASP A 172 4.28 -4.12 8.90
CA ASP A 172 4.58 -5.33 9.66
C ASP A 172 5.56 -4.96 10.78
N CYS A 173 5.03 -4.80 11.99
CA CYS A 173 5.87 -4.69 13.17
C CYS A 173 6.32 -6.11 13.53
N GLY A 174 7.36 -6.59 12.84
CA GLY A 174 7.85 -7.96 12.91
C GLY A 174 7.72 -8.57 14.29
N THR A 175 6.80 -9.52 14.43
CA THR A 175 6.85 -10.42 15.57
C THR A 175 8.00 -11.37 15.31
N THR A 176 9.06 -11.23 16.11
CA THR A 176 10.07 -12.29 16.30
C THR A 176 9.35 -13.64 16.36
N PRO A 177 9.83 -14.69 15.66
CA PRO A 177 9.21 -16.00 15.77
C PRO A 177 9.25 -16.42 17.23
N ARG A 178 8.08 -16.66 17.85
CA ARG A 178 8.01 -17.34 19.15
C ARG A 178 8.78 -18.65 18.98
N ARG A 179 9.88 -18.80 19.72
CA ARG A 179 10.44 -20.12 20.02
C ARG A 179 9.27 -20.99 20.50
N GLN A 180 9.05 -22.12 19.84
CA GLN A 180 8.27 -23.19 20.43
C GLN A 180 8.98 -23.61 21.72
N SER A 181 8.46 -23.19 22.86
CA SER A 181 8.68 -23.86 24.13
C SER A 181 7.89 -25.17 24.10
N GLY A 182 8.54 -26.24 23.64
CA GLY A 182 8.08 -27.61 23.80
C GLY A 182 9.04 -28.31 24.76
N GLU A 183 8.78 -28.18 26.05
CA GLU A 183 9.43 -28.96 27.10
C GLU A 183 8.47 -30.11 27.45
N SER A 184 8.85 -31.33 27.09
CA SER A 184 8.34 -32.56 27.74
C SER A 184 9.21 -33.75 27.35
N ALA A 185 10.27 -33.97 28.12
CA ALA A 185 10.82 -35.30 28.36
C ALA A 185 11.08 -35.40 29.87
N GLY A 186 10.16 -36.05 30.56
CA GLY A 186 10.28 -36.43 31.97
C GLY A 186 9.51 -37.72 32.17
N PHE A 187 10.21 -38.85 32.11
CA PHE A 187 10.38 -39.87 33.14
C PHE A 187 11.34 -40.94 32.60
#